data_AF-A0A8J7G047-F1
#
_entry.id   AF-A0A8J7G047-F1
#
_cell.length_a   1.000
_cell.length_b   1.000
_cell.length_c   1.000
_cell.angle_alpha   90.00
_cell.angle_beta   90.00
_cell.angle_gamma   90.00
#
_symmetry.space_group_name_H-M   'P 1'
#
loop_
_entity.id
_entity.type
_entity.pdbx_description
1 polymer ?
#
loop_
_entity_poly.entity_id
_entity_poly.type
_entity_poly.pdbx_seq_one_letter_code
_entity_poly.pdbx_strand_id
1 'polypeptide(L)' 'MMLSCREVTRDLTLEAELPLGRYRRLQIGLHMLICRHCRRHKAQLEQLRHVLQTVNTLEAEGIAAMPAEAKARIRNRLPS' A
#
# COMPACT_ATOMS: atom_id res chain seq x y z
N MET A 1 21.00 -0.26 -17.98
CA MET A 1 19.96 -1.06 -18.67
C MET A 1 20.05 -2.49 -18.16
N MET A 2 18.96 -3.26 -18.26
CA MET A 2 18.71 -4.57 -17.60
C MET A 2 18.15 -4.52 -16.17
N LEU A 3 17.21 -3.61 -15.90
CA LEU A 3 16.20 -3.90 -14.89
C LEU A 3 15.02 -4.57 -15.61
N SER A 4 14.69 -5.79 -15.21
CA SER A 4 13.48 -6.45 -15.69
C SER A 4 12.25 -5.82 -15.03
N CYS A 5 11.11 -5.84 -15.73
CA CYS A 5 9.85 -5.36 -15.15
C CYS A 5 9.55 -6.07 -13.82
N ARG A 6 9.91 -7.36 -13.69
CA ARG A 6 9.72 -8.16 -12.46
C ARG A 6 10.57 -7.66 -11.29
N GLU A 7 11.81 -7.27 -11.53
CA GLU A 7 12.65 -6.69 -10.47
C GLU A 7 12.12 -5.33 -10.05
N VAL A 8 11.71 -4.50 -11.01
CA VAL A 8 11.14 -3.17 -10.72
C VAL A 8 9.85 -3.29 -9.92
N THR A 9 8.94 -4.19 -10.29
CA THR A 9 7.69 -4.38 -9.53
C THR A 9 7.97 -4.92 -8.13
N ARG A 10 8.90 -5.87 -7.98
CA ARG A 10 9.33 -6.37 -6.67
C ARG A 10 9.91 -5.24 -5.79
N ASP A 11 10.81 -4.44 -6.34
CA ASP A 11 11.44 -3.33 -5.62
C ASP A 11 10.42 -2.27 -5.20
N LEU A 12 9.45 -1.95 -6.07
CA LEU A 12 8.37 -1.00 -5.76
C LEU A 12 7.46 -1.48 -4.62
N THR A 13 7.20 -2.78 -4.54
CA THR A 13 6.46 -3.38 -3.43
C THR A 13 7.28 -3.33 -2.14
N LEU A 14 8.56 -3.74 -2.20
CA LEU A 14 9.46 -3.76 -1.04
C LEU A 14 9.85 -2.37 -0.52
N GLU A 15 9.78 -1.33 -1.36
CA GLU A 15 10.03 0.07 -0.95
C GLU A 15 9.12 0.50 0.23
N ALA A 16 7.97 -0.16 0.42
CA ALA A 16 7.09 0.08 1.57
C ALA A 16 7.70 -0.37 2.90
N GLU A 17 8.57 -1.39 2.88
CA GLU A 17 9.15 -2.01 4.07
C GLU A 17 10.62 -1.61 4.26
N LEU A 18 11.37 -1.47 3.16
CA LEU A 18 12.81 -1.22 3.16
C LEU A 18 13.15 -0.04 2.24
N PRO A 19 13.86 0.99 2.73
CA PRO A 19 14.26 2.11 1.91
C PRO A 19 15.22 1.66 0.81
N LEU A 20 14.85 1.90 -0.45
CA LEU A 20 15.71 1.61 -1.59
C LEU A 20 16.93 2.53 -1.59
N GLY A 21 18.11 1.96 -1.88
CA GLY A 21 19.33 2.74 -2.08
C GLY A 21 19.17 3.79 -3.20
N ARG A 22 19.81 4.95 -3.04
CA ARG A 22 19.67 6.12 -3.94
C ARG A 22 19.91 5.76 -5.42
N TYR A 23 20.93 4.94 -5.69
CA TYR A 23 21.26 4.48 -7.04
C TYR A 23 20.16 3.58 -7.63
N ARG A 24 19.61 2.66 -6.82
CA ARG A 24 18.52 1.76 -7.23
C ARG A 24 17.26 2.56 -7.58
N ARG A 25 16.95 3.60 -6.81
CA ARG A 25 15.82 4.50 -7.06
C ARG A 25 15.97 5.23 -8.40
N LEU A 26 17.19 5.68 -8.73
CA LEU A 26 17.48 6.33 -10.01
C LEU A 26 17.28 5.36 -11.20
N GLN A 27 17.79 4.13 -11.08
CA GLN A 27 17.65 3.10 -12.11
C GLN A 27 16.18 2.73 -12.37
N ILE A 28 15.38 2.59 -11.31
CA ILE A 28 13.94 2.35 -11.39
C ILE A 28 13.23 3.54 -12.06
N GLY A 29 13.60 4.77 -11.70
CA GLY A 29 13.09 5.99 -12.33
C GLY A 29 13.34 5.99 -13.85
N LEU A 30 14.57 5.68 -14.28
CA LEU A 30 14.91 5.55 -15.69
C LEU A 30 14.09 4.46 -16.40
N HIS A 31 13.89 3.30 -15.76
CA HIS A 31 13.06 2.23 -16.33
C HIS A 31 11.60 2.67 -16.50
N MET A 32 11.03 3.43 -15.57
CA MET A 32 9.67 3.94 -15.68
C MET A 32 9.49 5.00 -16.78
N LEU A 33 10.57 5.67 -17.23
CA LEU A 33 10.52 6.56 -18.39
C LEU A 33 10.21 5.81 -19.68
N ILE A 34 10.72 4.58 -19.82
CA ILE A 34 10.55 3.75 -21.01
C ILE A 34 9.41 2.73 -20.90
N CYS A 35 9.09 2.27 -19.68
CA CYS A 35 8.11 1.21 -19.45
C CYS A 35 6.81 1.76 -18.85
N ARG A 36 5.77 1.83 -19.67
CA ARG A 36 4.43 2.29 -19.24
C ARG A 36 3.77 1.35 -18.23
N HIS A 37 4.07 0.06 -18.29
CA HIS A 37 3.49 -0.95 -17.39
C HIS A 37 3.97 -0.74 -15.94
N CYS A 38 5.29 -0.62 -15.74
CA CYS A 38 5.85 -0.36 -14.42
C CYS A 38 5.38 0.98 -13.83
N ARG A 39 5.17 2.00 -14.67
CA ARG A 39 4.59 3.28 -14.24
C ARG A 39 3.15 3.12 -13.74
N ARG A 40 2.32 2.35 -14.46
CA ARG A 40 0.94 2.05 -14.04
C ARG A 40 0.92 1.27 -12.72
N HIS A 41 1.78 0.26 -12.60
CA HIS A 41 1.89 -0.53 -11.37
C HIS A 41 2.24 0.34 -10.14
N LYS A 42 3.18 1.29 -10.29
CA LYS A 42 3.51 2.25 -9.24
C LYS A 42 2.30 3.09 -8.83
N ALA A 43 1.53 3.60 -9.79
CA ALA A 43 0.32 4.36 -9.49
C ALA A 43 -0.73 3.54 -8.73
N GLN A 44 -0.92 2.26 -9.08
CA GLN A 44 -1.83 1.36 -8.36
C GLN A 44 -1.38 1.12 -6.91
N LEU A 45 -0.07 0.93 -6.68
CA LEU A 45 0.49 0.80 -5.34
C LEU A 45 0.32 2.08 -4.52
N GLU A 46 0.49 3.25 -5.12
CA GLU A 46 0.28 4.55 -4.44
C GLU A 46 -1.20 4.74 -4.05
N GLN A 47 -2.14 4.34 -4.91
CA GLN A 47 -3.57 4.34 -4.58
C GLN A 47 -3.88 3.41 -3.41
N LEU A 48 -3.33 2.20 -3.41
CA LEU A 48 -3.51 1.25 -2.30
C LEU A 48 -2.97 1.84 -0.99
N ARG A 49 -1.78 2.43 -1.01
CA ARG A 49 -1.18 3.09 0.17
C ARG A 49 -2.04 4.23 0.68
N HIS A 50 -2.61 5.03 -0.21
CA HIS A 50 -3.49 6.11 0.19
C HIS A 50 -4.75 5.60 0.88
N VAL A 51 -5.40 4.56 0.33
CA VAL A 51 -6.57 3.93 0.97
C VAL A 51 -6.22 3.39 2.35
N LEU A 52 -5.09 2.70 2.50
CA LEU A 52 -4.64 2.17 3.79
C LEU A 52 -4.35 3.28 4.81
N GLN A 53 -3.74 4.38 4.37
CA GLN A 53 -3.51 5.56 5.22
C GLN A 53 -4.84 6.20 5.65
N THR A 54 -5.80 6.32 4.75
CA THR A 54 -7.14 6.84 5.07
C THR A 54 -7.86 5.94 6.07
N VAL A 55 -7.79 4.61 5.91
CA VAL A 55 -8.39 3.69 6.89
C VAL A 55 -7.71 3.82 8.26
N ASN A 56 -6.38 3.82 8.30
CA ASN A 56 -5.63 3.97 9.56
C ASN A 56 -5.92 5.31 10.25
N THR A 57 -6.09 6.40 9.50
CA THR A 57 -6.44 7.71 10.06
C THR A 57 -7.86 7.71 10.61
N LEU A 58 -8.83 7.13 9.90
CA LEU A 58 -10.20 6.95 10.41
C LEU A 58 -10.26 6.07 11.66
N GLU A 59 -9.41 5.04 11.76
CA GLU A 59 -9.26 4.23 12.96
C GLU A 59 -8.64 5.03 14.12
N ALA A 60 -7.58 5.79 13.85
CA ALA A 60 -6.92 6.63 14.85
C ALA A 60 -7.83 7.76 15.39
N GLU A 61 -8.68 8.33 14.54
CA GLU A 61 -9.69 9.33 14.90
C GLU A 61 -10.93 8.72 15.57
N GLY A 62 -10.98 7.39 15.73
CA GLY A 62 -12.10 6.68 16.36
C GLY A 62 -13.38 6.68 15.52
N ILE A 63 -13.33 7.19 14.28
CA ILE A 63 -14.46 7.24 13.34
C ILE A 63 -14.77 5.83 12.82
N ALA A 64 -13.75 5.00 12.65
CA ALA A 64 -13.89 3.59 12.28
C ALA A 64 -14.10 2.65 13.49
N ALA A 65 -14.16 3.19 14.72
CA ALA A 65 -14.50 2.37 15.88
C ALA A 65 -15.95 1.90 15.75
N MET A 66 -16.17 0.60 15.73
CA MET A 66 -17.51 0.01 15.76
C MET A 66 -18.33 0.68 16.88
N PRO A 67 -19.52 1.23 16.56
CA PRO A 67 -20.40 1.80 17.58
C PRO A 67 -20.60 0.80 18.71
N ALA A 68 -20.53 1.26 19.96
CA ALA A 68 -20.61 0.40 21.14
C ALA A 68 -21.87 -0.51 21.09
N GLU A 69 -22.96 0.02 20.54
CA GLU A 69 -24.22 -0.68 20.31
C GLU A 69 -24.09 -1.82 19.28
N ALA A 70 -23.36 -1.61 18.18
CA ALA A 70 -23.07 -2.66 17.20
C ALA A 70 -22.23 -3.79 17.83
N LYS A 71 -21.25 -3.44 18.68
CA LYS A 71 -20.42 -4.42 19.40
C LYS A 71 -21.22 -5.21 20.44
N ALA A 72 -22.18 -4.57 21.12
CA ALA A 72 -23.09 -5.23 22.06
C ALA A 72 -24.04 -6.21 21.35
N ARG A 73 -24.59 -5.82 20.19
CA ARG A 73 -25.45 -6.69 19.37
C ARG A 73 -24.75 -7.97 18.92
N ILE A 74 -23.48 -7.88 18.52
CA ILE A 74 -22.69 -9.05 18.10
C ILE A 74 -22.38 -9.96 19.30
N ARG A 75 -21.99 -9.37 20.44
CA ARG A 75 -21.73 -10.13 21.68
C ARG A 75 -22.92 -10.99 22.09
N ASN A 76 -24.13 -10.44 22.00
CA ASN A 76 -25.36 -11.15 22.37
C ASN A 76 -25.76 -12.27 21.39
N ARG A 77 -25.10 -12.39 20.24
CA ARG A 77 -25.35 -13.44 19.24
C ARG A 77 -24.26 -14.52 19.17
N LEU A 78 -23.16 -14.35 19.91
CA LEU A 78 -22.14 -15.39 20.01
C LEU A 78 -22.61 -16.42 21.05
N PRO A 79 -22.73 -17.71 20.68
CA PRO A 79 -22.92 -18.76 21.67
C PRO A 79 -21.69 -18.82 22.59
N SER A 80 -21.96 -18.93 23.89
CA SER A 80 -20.96 -19.06 24.97
C SER A 80 -20.04 -20.26 24.79
#